data_AF-H2ASS7-F1
#
_entry.id   AF-H2ASS7-F1
#
_cell.length_a   1.000
_cell.length_b   1.000
_cell.length_c   1.000
_cell.angle_alpha   90.00
_cell.angle_beta   90.00
_cell.angle_gamma   90.00
#
_symmetry.space_group_name_H-M   'P 1'
#
loop_
_entity.id
_entity.type
_entity.pdbx_description
1 polymer ?
#
loop_
_entity_poly.entity_id
_entity_poly.type
_entity_poly.pdbx_seq_one_letter_code
_entity_poly.pdbx_strand_id
1 'polypeptide(L)'
;MTGQDTDEAYLLAEKFKKQGYFDKLKQDILTESIDGNGDETLEKKIKETVTDIVKNMVNEEEELIFKNRGTTSALIESKILMDNYKMLSENKEPLNVEKTIKEALQNANLSDDIKATLEKLLDDTTKMHQYDSQ
;
A
#
# COMPACT_ATOMS: atom_id res chain seq x y z
N MET A 1 12.52 8.41 -36.37
CA MET A 1 13.39 7.94 -35.28
C MET A 1 12.63 8.12 -33.98
N THR A 2 11.92 7.09 -33.50
CA THR A 2 11.27 7.06 -32.17
C THR A 2 10.86 5.62 -31.91
N GLY A 3 11.51 4.92 -30.98
CA GLY A 3 11.17 3.52 -30.68
C GLY A 3 12.02 2.80 -29.63
N GLN A 4 13.12 3.38 -29.14
CA GLN A 4 13.98 2.74 -28.12
C GLN A 4 13.77 3.24 -26.68
N ASP A 5 13.24 4.46 -26.45
CA ASP A 5 13.12 5.00 -25.08
C ASP A 5 12.01 4.36 -24.24
N THR A 6 10.99 3.75 -24.86
CA THR A 6 9.88 3.11 -24.15
C THR A 6 10.27 1.81 -23.43
N ASP A 7 11.43 1.23 -23.74
CA ASP A 7 11.83 -0.08 -23.19
C ASP A 7 12.65 0.08 -21.90
N GLU A 8 13.62 1.00 -21.84
CA GLU A 8 14.50 1.13 -20.68
C GLU A 8 13.78 1.61 -19.42
N ALA A 9 12.90 2.61 -19.54
CA ALA A 9 12.12 3.10 -18.41
C ALA A 9 11.17 2.02 -17.87
N TYR A 10 10.57 1.22 -18.77
CA TYR A 10 9.71 0.11 -18.39
C TYR A 10 10.50 -1.01 -17.71
N LEU A 11 11.64 -1.41 -18.27
CA LEU A 11 12.53 -2.42 -17.70
C LEU A 11 13.05 -2.01 -16.32
N LEU A 12 13.39 -0.73 -16.15
CA LEU A 12 13.83 -0.20 -14.86
C LEU A 12 12.70 -0.24 -13.82
N ALA A 13 11.48 0.14 -14.21
CA ALA A 13 10.31 0.05 -13.34
C ALA A 13 9.99 -1.40 -12.95
N GLU A 14 10.08 -2.33 -13.91
CA GLU A 14 9.88 -3.76 -13.64
C GLU A 14 10.98 -4.33 -12.73
N LYS A 15 12.24 -3.91 -12.91
CA LYS A 15 13.35 -4.30 -12.02
C LYS A 15 13.13 -3.74 -10.61
N PHE A 16 12.70 -2.49 -10.50
CA PHE A 16 12.35 -1.85 -9.23
C PHE A 16 11.28 -2.62 -8.48
N LYS A 17 10.19 -3.04 -9.16
CA LYS A 17 9.15 -3.89 -8.58
C LYS A 17 9.68 -5.27 -8.21
N LYS A 18 10.43 -5.93 -9.09
CA LYS A 18 10.97 -7.29 -8.88
C LYS A 18 11.92 -7.39 -7.68
N GLN A 19 12.67 -6.32 -7.39
CA GLN A 19 13.52 -6.25 -6.20
C GLN A 19 12.75 -5.93 -4.90
N GLY A 20 11.43 -5.74 -4.97
CA GLY A 20 10.58 -5.50 -3.81
C GLY A 20 10.56 -4.05 -3.30
N TYR A 21 11.19 -3.10 -4.00
CA TYR A 21 11.18 -1.69 -3.56
C TYR A 21 9.77 -1.11 -3.56
N PHE A 22 8.94 -1.46 -4.54
CA PHE A 22 7.54 -1.02 -4.57
C PHE A 22 6.73 -1.55 -3.38
N ASP A 23 6.95 -2.81 -3.00
CA ASP A 23 6.28 -3.41 -1.85
C ASP A 23 6.77 -2.79 -0.54
N LYS A 24 8.08 -2.54 -0.44
CA LYS A 24 8.67 -1.82 0.69
C LYS A 24 8.07 -0.43 0.85
N LEU A 25 7.95 0.35 -0.23
CA LEU A 25 7.35 1.69 -0.17
C LEU A 25 5.89 1.67 0.31
N LYS A 26 5.10 0.71 -0.16
CA LYS A 26 3.72 0.54 0.36
C LYS A 26 3.74 0.23 1.86
N GLN A 27 4.64 -0.63 2.31
CA GLN A 27 4.78 -0.98 3.72
C GLN A 27 5.23 0.23 4.55
N ASP A 28 6.19 1.00 4.06
CA ASP A 28 6.67 2.22 4.72
C ASP A 28 5.52 3.23 4.89
N ILE A 29 4.72 3.48 3.85
CA ILE A 29 3.52 4.34 3.92
C ILE A 29 2.50 3.82 4.95
N LEU A 30 2.29 2.51 5.04
CA LEU A 30 1.33 1.92 5.98
C LEU A 30 1.83 1.94 7.44
N THR A 31 3.15 1.93 7.63
CA THR A 31 3.78 1.83 8.95
C THR A 31 4.31 3.16 9.47
N GLU A 32 4.30 4.21 8.64
CA GLU A 32 4.60 5.57 9.05
C GLU A 32 3.59 6.05 10.10
N SER A 33 4.10 6.80 11.09
CA SER A 33 3.30 7.34 12.18
C SER A 33 2.40 8.46 11.65
N ILE A 34 1.09 8.34 11.93
CA ILE A 34 0.10 9.34 11.51
C ILE A 34 -0.13 10.45 12.56
N ASP A 35 0.35 10.25 13.79
CA ASP A 35 0.20 11.17 14.92
C ASP A 35 1.51 11.86 15.34
N GLY A 36 2.63 11.53 14.67
CA GLY A 36 3.96 12.06 14.97
C GLY A 36 4.60 11.54 16.26
N ASN A 37 3.89 10.73 17.05
CA ASN A 37 4.35 10.18 18.32
C ASN A 37 4.83 8.72 18.20
N GLY A 38 4.65 8.09 17.05
CA GLY A 38 5.12 6.72 16.78
C GLY A 38 4.17 5.62 17.26
N ASP A 39 3.14 5.96 18.04
CA ASP A 39 2.24 4.98 18.67
C ASP A 39 1.06 4.58 17.77
N GLU A 40 0.74 5.42 16.78
CA GLU A 40 -0.35 5.18 15.84
C GLU A 40 0.15 5.20 14.39
N THR A 41 -0.03 4.08 13.70
CA THR A 41 0.28 3.91 12.27
C THR A 41 -1.00 3.77 11.48
N LEU A 42 -0.96 4.05 10.18
CA LEU A 42 -2.12 3.86 9.30
C LEU A 42 -2.60 2.40 9.34
N GLU A 43 -1.68 1.43 9.31
CA GLU A 43 -2.01 0.00 9.41
C GLU A 43 -2.75 -0.33 10.71
N LYS A 44 -2.26 0.17 11.85
CA LYS A 44 -2.88 -0.07 13.15
C LYS A 44 -4.29 0.52 13.19
N LYS A 45 -4.45 1.76 12.73
CA LYS A 45 -5.75 2.42 12.71
C LYS A 45 -6.75 1.71 11.79
N ILE A 46 -6.32 1.26 10.60
CA ILE A 46 -7.16 0.43 9.70
C ILE A 46 -7.63 -0.84 10.43
N LYS A 47 -6.72 -1.56 11.10
CA LYS A 47 -7.06 -2.80 11.81
C LYS A 47 -8.09 -2.57 12.92
N GLU A 48 -7.93 -1.49 13.69
CA GLU A 48 -8.86 -1.12 14.76
C GLU A 48 -10.24 -0.75 14.18
N THR A 49 -10.28 0.11 13.15
CA THR A 49 -11.54 0.49 12.48
C THR A 49 -12.26 -0.73 11.88
N VAL A 50 -11.53 -1.62 11.19
CA VAL A 50 -12.11 -2.86 10.63
C VAL A 50 -12.63 -3.76 11.73
N THR A 51 -11.90 -3.90 12.84
CA THR A 51 -12.33 -4.69 13.99
C THR A 51 -13.67 -4.18 14.53
N ASP A 52 -13.85 -2.87 14.62
CA ASP A 52 -15.10 -2.28 15.10
C ASP A 52 -16.25 -2.42 14.11
N ILE A 53 -15.99 -2.31 12.80
CA ILE A 53 -16.98 -2.63 11.76
C ILE A 53 -17.44 -4.09 11.89
N VAL A 54 -16.49 -5.02 12.01
CA VAL A 54 -16.79 -6.45 12.16
C VAL A 54 -17.66 -6.68 13.40
N LYS A 55 -17.30 -6.10 14.55
CA LYS A 55 -18.09 -6.22 15.78
C LYS A 55 -19.52 -5.68 15.59
N ASN A 56 -19.67 -4.52 14.96
CA ASN A 56 -20.98 -3.92 14.72
C ASN A 56 -21.82 -4.81 13.80
N MET A 57 -21.25 -5.31 12.70
CA MET A 57 -21.93 -6.22 11.78
C MET A 57 -22.34 -7.53 12.46
N VAL A 58 -21.49 -8.07 13.32
CA VAL A 58 -21.79 -9.30 14.10
C VAL A 58 -22.89 -9.04 15.13
N ASN A 59 -22.91 -7.87 15.78
CA ASN A 59 -23.98 -7.51 16.71
C ASN A 59 -25.33 -7.32 16.00
N GLU A 60 -25.32 -6.82 14.76
CA GLU A 60 -26.52 -6.66 13.93
C GLU A 60 -27.00 -7.98 13.33
N GLU A 61 -26.08 -8.86 12.94
CA GLU A 61 -26.34 -10.16 12.33
C GLU A 61 -25.59 -11.27 13.10
N GLU A 62 -26.14 -11.73 14.23
CA GLU A 62 -25.50 -12.74 15.09
C GLU A 62 -25.23 -14.07 14.35
N GLU A 63 -26.00 -14.36 13.30
CA GLU A 63 -25.79 -15.49 12.39
C GLU A 63 -24.39 -15.53 11.75
N LEU A 64 -23.70 -14.38 11.65
CA LEU A 64 -22.34 -14.29 11.12
C LEU A 64 -21.31 -15.03 11.99
N ILE A 65 -21.59 -15.22 13.29
CA ILE A 65 -20.75 -15.96 14.23
C ILE A 65 -20.78 -17.46 13.93
N PHE A 66 -21.92 -17.94 13.42
CA PHE A 66 -22.16 -19.37 13.15
C PHE A 66 -21.70 -19.80 11.75
N LYS A 67 -21.32 -18.86 10.90
CA LYS A 67 -20.76 -19.14 9.57
C LYS A 67 -19.27 -19.47 9.64
N ASN A 68 -18.75 -20.13 8.60
CA ASN A 68 -17.32 -20.39 8.48
C ASN A 68 -16.55 -19.06 8.45
N ARG A 69 -15.50 -18.95 9.28
CA ARG A 69 -14.64 -17.76 9.40
C ARG A 69 -14.20 -17.22 8.03
N GLY A 70 -13.82 -18.10 7.10
CA GLY A 70 -13.41 -17.67 5.76
C GLY A 70 -14.55 -17.02 4.95
N THR A 71 -15.77 -17.54 5.07
CA THR A 71 -16.95 -16.98 4.41
C THR A 71 -17.37 -15.65 5.04
N THR A 72 -17.33 -15.55 6.37
CA THR A 72 -17.64 -14.30 7.08
C THR A 72 -16.62 -13.20 6.75
N SER A 73 -15.33 -13.52 6.71
CA SER A 73 -14.29 -12.58 6.27
C SER A 73 -14.53 -12.09 4.84
N ALA A 74 -14.78 -12.98 3.89
CA ALA A 74 -15.03 -12.61 2.49
C ALA A 74 -16.28 -11.73 2.32
N LEU A 75 -17.34 -11.98 3.10
CA LEU A 75 -18.55 -11.15 3.09
C LEU A 75 -18.30 -9.75 3.64
N ILE A 76 -17.54 -9.63 4.73
CA ILE A 76 -17.19 -8.34 5.34
C ILE A 76 -16.27 -7.55 4.40
N GLU A 77 -15.23 -8.18 3.87
CA GLU A 77 -14.33 -7.57 2.86
C GLU A 77 -15.13 -7.08 1.64
N SER A 78 -16.04 -7.90 1.13
CA SER A 78 -16.90 -7.51 0.00
C SER A 78 -17.77 -6.31 0.33
N LYS A 79 -18.39 -6.26 1.52
CA LYS A 79 -19.20 -5.11 1.95
C LYS A 79 -18.35 -3.83 2.05
N ILE A 80 -17.17 -3.89 2.68
CA ILE A 80 -16.25 -2.75 2.81
C ILE A 80 -15.79 -2.26 1.42
N LEU A 81 -15.43 -3.18 0.52
CA LEU A 81 -14.95 -2.85 -0.82
C LEU A 81 -16.06 -2.29 -1.71
N MET A 82 -17.27 -2.89 -1.68
CA MET A 82 -18.42 -2.44 -2.47
C MET A 82 -18.87 -1.03 -2.10
N ASP A 83 -18.71 -0.63 -0.85
CA ASP A 83 -19.02 0.72 -0.40
C ASP A 83 -17.84 1.69 -0.57
N ASN A 84 -16.84 1.32 -1.39
CA ASN A 84 -15.65 2.12 -1.67
C ASN A 84 -14.99 2.66 -0.38
N TYR A 85 -14.87 1.80 0.63
CA TYR A 85 -14.29 2.13 1.94
C TYR A 85 -15.04 3.18 2.76
N LYS A 86 -16.26 3.58 2.40
CA LYS A 86 -17.03 4.56 3.18
C LYS A 86 -17.25 4.13 4.62
N MET A 87 -17.47 2.83 4.84
CA MET A 87 -17.56 2.26 6.19
C MET A 87 -16.34 2.58 7.07
N LEU A 88 -15.14 2.75 6.50
CA LEU A 88 -13.95 3.19 7.24
C LEU A 88 -14.01 4.69 7.55
N SER A 89 -14.51 5.50 6.63
CA SER A 89 -14.61 6.96 6.79
C SER A 89 -15.81 7.43 7.63
N GLU A 90 -16.83 6.60 7.79
CA GLU A 90 -18.07 6.91 8.52
C GLU A 90 -18.16 6.19 9.88
N ASN A 91 -17.12 5.43 10.26
CA ASN A 91 -17.03 4.80 11.57
C ASN A 91 -16.83 5.86 12.69
N LYS A 92 -17.02 5.44 13.96
CA LYS A 92 -16.87 6.30 15.15
C LYS A 92 -15.54 7.06 15.18
N GLU A 93 -14.46 6.38 14.78
CA GLU A 93 -13.18 7.00 14.45
C GLU A 93 -13.00 7.01 12.94
N PRO A 94 -13.35 8.12 12.26
CA PRO A 94 -13.35 8.17 10.82
C PRO A 94 -11.91 8.14 10.29
N LEU A 95 -11.62 7.16 9.45
CA LEU A 95 -10.34 7.05 8.75
C LEU A 95 -10.53 7.35 7.26
N ASN A 96 -10.02 8.49 6.81
CA ASN A 96 -9.94 8.79 5.39
C ASN A 96 -8.63 8.22 4.80
N VAL A 97 -8.67 6.93 4.46
CA VAL A 97 -7.54 6.19 3.90
C VAL A 97 -7.02 6.87 2.62
N GLU A 98 -7.92 7.31 1.75
CA GLU A 98 -7.54 7.93 0.47
C GLU A 98 -6.77 9.24 0.69
N LYS A 99 -7.25 10.09 1.59
CA LYS A 99 -6.57 11.33 1.97
C LYS A 99 -5.20 11.03 2.56
N THR A 100 -5.12 10.09 3.50
CA THR A 100 -3.87 9.74 4.19
C THR A 100 -2.82 9.22 3.21
N ILE A 101 -3.21 8.34 2.27
CA ILE A 101 -2.31 7.86 1.21
C ILE A 101 -1.89 9.00 0.28
N LYS A 102 -2.81 9.88 -0.11
CA LYS A 102 -2.48 11.03 -0.97
C LYS A 102 -1.49 11.97 -0.31
N GLU A 103 -1.64 12.23 0.98
CA GLU A 103 -0.70 13.05 1.75
C GLU A 103 0.68 12.38 1.84
N ALA A 104 0.74 11.07 2.10
CA ALA A 104 1.99 10.32 2.08
C ALA A 104 2.68 10.35 0.71
N LEU A 105 1.92 10.22 -0.39
CA LEU A 105 2.43 10.29 -1.76
C LEU A 105 2.91 11.70 -2.18
N GLN A 106 2.46 12.74 -1.48
CA GLN A 106 2.89 14.12 -1.71
C GLN A 106 4.16 14.48 -0.94
N ASN A 107 4.68 13.58 -0.10
CA ASN A 107 5.94 13.78 0.60
C ASN A 107 7.09 13.93 -0.40
N ALA A 108 7.73 15.10 -0.43
CA ALA A 108 8.82 15.39 -1.37
C ALA A 108 9.99 14.41 -1.22
N ASN A 109 10.26 13.94 0.00
CA ASN A 109 11.34 12.99 0.28
C ASN A 109 11.10 11.63 -0.38
N LEU A 110 9.84 11.20 -0.49
CA LEU A 110 9.48 9.92 -1.14
C LEU A 110 9.88 9.93 -2.62
N SER A 111 9.66 11.05 -3.32
CA SER A 111 10.04 11.16 -4.73
C SER A 111 11.55 11.09 -4.91
N ASP A 112 12.30 11.72 -4.03
CA ASP A 112 13.76 11.76 -4.10
C ASP A 112 14.38 10.41 -3.73
N ASP A 113 13.83 9.70 -2.75
CA ASP A 113 14.24 8.34 -2.39
C ASP A 113 13.98 7.33 -3.53
N ILE A 114 12.83 7.47 -4.22
CA ILE A 114 12.52 6.67 -5.41
C ILE A 114 13.56 6.93 -6.50
N LYS A 115 13.86 8.20 -6.81
CA LYS A 115 14.86 8.56 -7.83
C LYS A 115 16.24 8.01 -7.48
N ALA A 116 16.71 8.21 -6.26
CA ALA A 116 18.01 7.72 -5.82
C ALA A 116 18.12 6.18 -5.96
N THR A 117 17.04 5.46 -5.65
CA THR A 117 16.99 4.00 -5.82
C THR A 117 17.01 3.60 -7.29
N LEU A 118 16.28 4.31 -8.15
CA LEU A 118 16.25 4.06 -9.60
C LEU A 118 17.61 4.36 -10.25
N GLU A 119 18.27 5.45 -9.86
CA GLU A 119 19.63 5.81 -10.33
C GLU A 119 20.63 4.72 -9.96
N LYS A 120 20.59 4.23 -8.72
CA LYS A 120 21.44 3.12 -8.29
C LYS A 120 21.17 1.84 -9.10
N LEU A 121 19.91 1.53 -9.38
CA LEU A 121 19.54 0.37 -10.19
C LEU A 121 20.02 0.49 -11.64
N LEU A 122 20.01 1.71 -12.19
CA LEU A 122 20.52 1.99 -13.52
C LEU A 122 22.04 1.77 -13.56
N ASP A 123 22.78 2.35 -12.61
CA ASP A 123 24.24 2.19 -12.47
C ASP A 123 24.66 0.71 -12.35
N ASP A 124 23.95 -0.06 -11.54
CA ASP A 124 24.22 -1.49 -11.35
C ASP A 124 23.95 -2.30 -12.64
N THR A 125 22.99 -1.86 -13.45
CA THR A 125 22.69 -2.48 -14.76
C THR A 125 23.77 -2.15 -15.79
N THR A 126 24.24 -0.91 -15.83
CA THR A 126 25.32 -0.48 -16.73
C THR A 126 26.64 -1.18 -16.40
N LYS A 127 26.93 -1.41 -15.11
CA LYS A 127 28.15 -2.12 -14.68
C LYS A 127 28.14 -3.60 -15.07
N MET A 128 27.01 -4.31 -14.97
CA MET A 128 26.94 -5.73 -15.39
C MET A 128 27.24 -5.92 -16.88
N HIS A 129 26.71 -5.06 -17.76
CA HIS A 129 26.94 -5.17 -19.20
C HIS A 129 28.40 -4.92 -19.64
N GLN A 130 29.19 -4.23 -18.83
CA GLN A 130 30.62 -4.03 -19.10
C GLN A 130 31.47 -5.28 -18.79
N TYR A 131 31.01 -6.18 -17.91
CA TYR A 131 31.74 -7.40 -17.56
C TYR A 131 31.41 -8.59 -18.47
N ASP A 132 30.22 -8.63 -19.08
CA ASP A 132 29.83 -9.71 -20.02
C ASP A 132 30.44 -9.56 -21.43
N SER A 133 31.20 -8.49 -21.68
CA SER A 133 31.81 -8.16 -22.97
C SER A 133 33.34 -8.37 -23.03
N GLN A 134 33.94 -9.04 -22.03
CA GLN A 134 35.35 -9.46 -22.00
C GLN A 134 35.46 -10.98 -22.03
#